data_AF-A0A8J3SD35-F1
#
_entry.id   AF-A0A8J3SD35-F1
#
_cell.length_a   1.000
_cell.length_b   1.000
_cell.length_c   1.000
_cell.angle_alpha   90.00
_cell.angle_beta   90.00
_cell.angle_gamma   90.00
#
_symmetry.space_group_name_H-M   'P 1'
#
loop_
_entity.id
_entity.type
_entity.pdbx_description
1 polymer ?
#
loop_
_entity_poly.entity_id
_entity_poly.type
_entity_poly.pdbx_seq_one_letter_code
_entity_poly.pdbx_strand_id
1 'polypeptide(L)'
;MAAVIALEHTILQSGEVAAALMAWTRDVIPGTTTQLPPTCSCPGCSWEIDPRGHLEWILTALPAWARPYLYSLVLPIDQSFIARTTPDPHASPDWPWWRQRRRPYFGDGIG
;
A
#
# COMPACT_ATOMS: atom_id res chain seq x y z
N MET A 1 -8.98 18.84 1.68
CA MET A 1 -10.29 18.16 1.82
C MET A 1 -11.17 18.28 0.58
N ALA A 2 -11.51 19.48 0.10
CA ALA A 2 -12.41 19.64 -1.07
C ALA A 2 -11.95 18.91 -2.36
N ALA A 3 -10.64 18.82 -2.58
CA ALA A 3 -10.06 18.12 -3.74
C ALA A 3 -10.28 16.61 -3.76
N VAL A 4 -10.20 15.96 -2.59
CA VAL A 4 -10.43 14.51 -2.46
C VAL A 4 -11.91 14.21 -2.60
N ILE A 5 -12.77 15.04 -2.00
CA ILE A 5 -14.23 14.93 -2.10
C ILE A 5 -14.68 15.08 -3.56
N ALA A 6 -14.18 16.09 -4.29
CA ALA A 6 -14.54 16.27 -5.69
C ALA A 6 -14.16 15.06 -6.55
N LEU A 7 -13.01 14.42 -6.27
CA LEU A 7 -12.55 13.25 -7.03
C LEU A 7 -13.32 11.96 -6.69
N GLU A 8 -13.60 11.75 -5.40
CA GLU A 8 -14.47 10.69 -4.86
C GLU A 8 -15.92 10.77 -5.36
N HIS A 9 -16.31 11.87 -5.98
CA HIS A 9 -17.62 12.05 -6.61
C HIS A 9 -17.60 11.97 -8.14
N THR A 10 -16.42 12.00 -8.78
CA THR A 10 -16.31 12.08 -10.25
C THR A 10 -15.68 10.85 -10.91
N ILE A 11 -14.76 10.15 -10.25
CA ILE A 11 -13.94 9.08 -10.87
C ILE A 11 -13.92 7.81 -10.00
N LEU A 12 -14.02 7.96 -8.68
CA LEU A 12 -14.01 6.88 -7.70
C LEU A 12 -15.35 6.81 -6.98
N GLN A 13 -15.65 5.71 -6.28
CA GLN A 13 -16.78 5.71 -5.35
C GLN A 13 -16.42 6.55 -4.11
N SER A 14 -17.41 7.22 -3.52
CA SER A 14 -17.19 7.98 -2.30
C SER A 14 -16.61 7.10 -1.19
N GLY A 15 -15.52 7.53 -0.57
CA GLY A 15 -14.80 6.77 0.46
C GLY A 15 -13.79 5.73 -0.04
N GLU A 16 -13.61 5.54 -1.34
CA GLU A 16 -12.64 4.55 -1.87
C GLU A 16 -11.19 4.91 -1.51
N VAL A 17 -10.85 6.20 -1.55
CA VAL A 17 -9.52 6.70 -1.14
C VAL A 17 -9.31 6.49 0.36
N ALA A 18 -10.32 6.80 1.16
CA ALA A 18 -10.28 6.58 2.61
C ALA A 18 -10.15 5.09 2.95
N ALA A 19 -10.86 4.20 2.24
CA ALA A 19 -10.79 2.76 2.41
C ALA A 19 -9.40 2.22 2.08
N ALA A 20 -8.81 2.64 0.95
CA ALA A 20 -7.46 2.24 0.53
C ALA A 20 -6.38 2.73 1.52
N LEU A 21 -6.48 3.98 1.98
CA LEU A 21 -5.59 4.53 3.01
C LEU A 21 -5.71 3.77 4.33
N MET A 22 -6.93 3.46 4.78
CA MET A 22 -7.15 2.70 6.00
C MET A 22 -6.64 1.26 5.89
N ALA A 23 -6.82 0.61 4.74
CA ALA A 23 -6.29 -0.73 4.49
C ALA A 23 -4.76 -0.74 4.54
N TRP A 24 -4.11 0.21 3.86
CA TRP A 24 -2.65 0.32 3.89
C TRP A 24 -2.11 0.68 5.28
N THR A 25 -2.78 1.59 5.99
CA THR A 25 -2.45 1.94 7.37
C THR A 25 -2.55 0.71 8.29
N ARG A 26 -3.64 -0.06 8.18
CA ARG A 26 -3.87 -1.26 8.98
C ARG A 26 -2.78 -2.31 8.77
N ASP A 27 -2.31 -2.47 7.54
CA ASP A 27 -1.27 -3.43 7.21
C ASP A 27 0.10 -3.00 7.76
N VAL A 28 0.38 -1.70 7.76
CA VAL A 28 1.73 -1.16 7.92
C VAL A 28 2.02 -0.56 9.30
N ILE A 29 1.02 0.01 9.99
CA ILE A 29 1.26 0.75 11.22
C ILE A 29 1.11 -0.15 12.47
N PRO A 30 2.15 -0.25 13.32
CA PRO A 30 2.09 -1.01 14.57
C PRO A 30 0.92 -0.57 15.47
N GLY A 31 0.21 -1.52 16.07
CA GLY A 31 -0.95 -1.26 16.96
C GLY A 31 -2.32 -1.42 16.29
N THR A 32 -2.38 -1.50 14.95
CA THR A 32 -3.59 -1.92 14.21
C THR A 32 -3.49 -3.35 13.69
N THR A 33 -2.30 -3.76 13.28
CA THR A 33 -1.93 -5.17 13.10
C THR A 33 -0.54 -5.39 13.67
N THR A 34 -0.36 -6.46 14.46
CA THR A 34 0.96 -6.84 14.98
C THR A 34 1.89 -7.34 13.86
N GLN A 35 1.33 -7.71 12.71
CA GLN A 35 1.99 -8.37 11.59
C GLN A 35 1.61 -7.71 10.26
N LEU A 36 2.53 -7.67 9.30
CA LEU A 36 2.19 -7.36 7.91
C LEU A 36 1.55 -8.61 7.29
N PRO A 37 0.39 -8.52 6.60
CA PRO A 37 -0.24 -9.70 6.01
C PRO A 37 0.69 -10.35 4.98
N PRO A 38 0.73 -11.69 4.90
CA PRO A 38 1.54 -12.40 3.92
C PRO A 38 1.03 -12.09 2.51
N THR A 39 1.96 -11.87 1.58
CA THR A 39 1.64 -11.70 0.16
C THR A 39 1.83 -13.02 -0.58
N CYS A 40 0.79 -13.55 -1.22
CA CYS A 40 0.93 -14.68 -2.14
C CYS A 40 1.58 -14.16 -3.43
N SER A 41 2.69 -14.76 -3.88
CA SER A 41 3.30 -14.44 -5.19
C SER A 41 2.66 -15.21 -6.35
N CYS A 42 1.45 -15.72 -6.14
CA CYS A 42 0.73 -16.66 -6.98
C CYS A 42 -0.13 -15.90 -8.00
N PRO A 43 0.00 -16.16 -9.32
CA PRO A 43 -0.88 -15.54 -10.31
C PRO A 43 -2.35 -15.89 -10.01
N GLY A 44 -3.22 -14.87 -9.89
CA GLY A 44 -4.66 -15.06 -9.67
C GLY A 44 -5.10 -15.32 -8.23
N CYS A 45 -4.21 -15.20 -7.23
CA CYS A 45 -4.65 -15.23 -5.84
C CYS A 45 -5.35 -13.92 -5.46
N SER A 46 -6.47 -13.99 -4.72
CA SER A 46 -7.27 -12.81 -4.29
C SER A 46 -6.48 -11.79 -3.46
N TRP A 47 -5.28 -12.17 -2.99
CA TRP A 47 -4.28 -11.30 -2.36
C TRP A 47 -3.52 -10.41 -3.37
N GLU A 48 -3.85 -10.47 -4.66
CA GLU A 48 -3.34 -9.59 -5.72
C GLU A 48 -3.74 -8.12 -5.53
N ILE A 49 -4.86 -7.87 -4.85
CA ILE A 49 -5.29 -6.53 -4.48
C ILE A 49 -4.55 -6.11 -3.22
N ASP A 50 -3.26 -5.86 -3.38
CA ASP A 50 -2.45 -5.21 -2.35
C ASP A 50 -2.94 -3.76 -2.17
N PRO A 51 -3.21 -3.30 -0.94
CA PRO A 51 -3.72 -1.95 -0.68
C PRO A 51 -2.82 -0.84 -1.24
N ARG A 52 -1.51 -1.07 -1.32
CA ARG A 52 -0.58 -0.10 -1.91
C ARG A 52 -0.72 -0.04 -3.43
N GLY A 53 -0.96 -1.16 -4.10
CA GLY A 53 -1.29 -1.22 -5.52
C GLY A 53 -2.58 -0.47 -5.85
N HIS A 54 -3.61 -0.58 -5.01
CA HIS A 54 -4.85 0.20 -5.17
C HIS A 54 -4.57 1.71 -5.01
N LEU A 55 -3.78 2.11 -4.01
CA LEU A 55 -3.34 3.51 -3.86
C LEU A 55 -2.53 4.01 -5.05
N GLU A 56 -1.68 3.18 -5.65
CA GLU A 56 -0.92 3.55 -6.87
C GLU A 56 -1.86 3.84 -8.03
N TRP A 57 -2.86 2.98 -8.23
CA TRP A 57 -3.86 3.16 -9.28
C TRP A 57 -4.62 4.48 -9.09
N ILE A 58 -5.05 4.79 -7.85
CA ILE A 58 -5.69 6.06 -7.50
C ILE A 58 -4.75 7.25 -7.76
N LEU A 59 -3.48 7.16 -7.34
CA LEU A 59 -2.48 8.22 -7.55
C LEU A 59 -2.23 8.49 -9.04
N THR A 60 -2.29 7.46 -9.87
CA THR A 60 -2.11 7.54 -11.33
C THR A 60 -3.34 8.15 -12.02
N ALA A 61 -4.55 7.80 -11.54
CA ALA A 61 -5.81 8.35 -12.05
C ALA A 61 -6.05 9.82 -11.60
N LEU A 62 -5.40 10.26 -10.53
CA LEU A 62 -5.51 11.63 -10.01
C LEU A 62 -4.93 12.67 -10.98
N PRO A 63 -5.60 13.82 -11.15
CA PRO A 63 -5.02 14.95 -11.85
C PRO A 63 -3.78 15.49 -11.09
N ALA A 64 -2.82 16.02 -11.85
CA ALA A 64 -1.50 16.37 -11.34
C ALA A 64 -1.51 17.33 -10.14
N TRP A 65 -2.53 18.18 -10.01
CA TRP A 65 -2.68 19.13 -8.91
C TRP A 65 -3.14 18.49 -7.58
N ALA A 66 -3.84 17.35 -7.64
CA ALA A 66 -4.37 16.66 -6.45
C ALA A 66 -3.45 15.51 -5.98
N ARG A 67 -2.59 15.01 -6.87
CA ARG A 67 -1.62 13.95 -6.57
C ARG A 67 -0.69 14.27 -5.41
N PRO A 68 -0.11 15.48 -5.26
CA PRO A 68 0.78 15.79 -4.14
C PRO A 68 0.09 15.70 -2.78
N TYR A 69 -1.19 16.09 -2.72
CA TYR A 69 -1.96 16.03 -1.49
C TYR A 69 -2.18 14.57 -1.05
N LEU A 70 -2.66 13.71 -1.95
CA LEU A 70 -2.84 12.30 -1.60
C LEU A 70 -1.48 11.64 -1.27
N TYR A 71 -0.45 11.94 -2.06
CA TYR A 71 0.88 11.41 -1.83
C TYR A 71 1.44 11.80 -0.46
N SER A 72 1.16 13.01 0.03
CA SER A 72 1.57 13.45 1.38
C SER A 72 0.96 12.61 2.51
N LEU A 73 -0.21 11.99 2.28
CA LEU A 73 -0.86 11.10 3.24
C LEU A 73 -0.29 9.67 3.16
N VAL A 74 0.08 9.22 1.97
CA VAL A 74 0.64 7.88 1.74
C VAL A 74 2.09 7.77 2.21
N LEU A 75 2.88 8.84 2.02
CA LEU A 75 4.31 8.88 2.31
C LEU A 75 4.72 8.40 3.71
N PRO A 76 4.12 8.86 4.83
CA PRO A 76 4.50 8.39 6.16
C PRO A 76 4.20 6.89 6.37
N ILE A 77 3.17 6.37 5.70
CA ILE A 77 2.85 4.93 5.73
C ILE A 77 3.90 4.16 4.94
N ASP A 78 4.25 4.62 3.73
CA ASP A 78 5.31 4.01 2.92
C ASP A 78 6.67 3.98 3.64
N GLN A 79 7.02 5.06 4.35
CA GLN A 79 8.23 5.11 5.18
C GLN A 79 8.20 4.07 6.30
N SER A 80 7.05 3.90 6.95
CA SER A 80 6.87 2.88 8.00
C SER A 80 6.99 1.46 7.43
N PHE A 81 6.46 1.23 6.22
CA PHE A 81 6.62 -0.05 5.53
C PHE A 81 8.10 -0.32 5.21
N ILE A 82 8.82 0.67 4.67
CA ILE A 82 10.25 0.58 4.36
C ILE A 82 11.07 0.26 5.63
N ALA A 83 10.76 0.89 6.75
CA ALA A 83 11.45 0.67 8.02
C ALA A 83 11.24 -0.75 8.59
N ARG A 84 10.13 -1.41 8.21
CA ARG A 84 9.73 -2.74 8.72
C ARG A 84 10.04 -3.88 7.75
N THR A 85 10.53 -3.59 6.55
CA THR A 85 10.74 -4.59 5.50
C THR A 85 12.16 -4.53 4.94
N THR A 86 12.68 -5.69 4.54
CA THR A 86 14.01 -5.79 3.93
C THR A 86 13.88 -5.97 2.41
N PRO A 87 14.89 -5.58 1.61
CA PRO A 87 14.91 -5.87 0.18
C PRO A 87 14.80 -7.37 -0.09
N ASP A 88 14.01 -7.77 -1.09
CA ASP A 88 13.91 -9.15 -1.55
C ASP A 88 14.91 -9.43 -2.69
N PRO A 89 15.99 -10.22 -2.46
CA PRO A 89 16.93 -10.57 -3.54
C PRO A 89 16.34 -11.49 -4.63
N HIS A 90 15.13 -12.01 -4.46
CA HIS A 90 14.43 -12.81 -5.48
C HIS A 90 13.32 -12.04 -6.19
N ALA A 91 13.06 -10.79 -5.81
CA ALA A 91 12.06 -9.99 -6.51
C ALA A 91 12.56 -9.57 -7.89
N SER A 92 11.65 -9.56 -8.86
CA SER A 92 11.95 -9.01 -10.18
C SER A 92 12.16 -7.49 -10.09
N PRO A 93 13.15 -6.91 -10.79
CA PRO A 93 13.34 -5.47 -10.85
C PRO A 93 12.16 -4.75 -11.53
N ASP A 94 11.35 -5.45 -12.32
CA ASP A 94 10.16 -4.91 -12.99
C ASP A 94 8.96 -4.74 -12.05
N TRP A 95 9.05 -5.27 -10.82
CA TRP A 95 7.97 -5.15 -9.86
C TRP A 95 7.95 -3.76 -9.21
N PRO A 96 6.78 -3.27 -8.76
CA PRO A 96 6.73 -2.07 -7.95
C PRO A 96 7.57 -2.21 -6.68
N TRP A 97 8.18 -1.11 -6.22
CA TRP A 97 9.18 -1.14 -5.14
C TRP A 97 8.68 -1.80 -3.85
N TRP A 98 7.38 -1.72 -3.52
CA TRP A 98 6.81 -2.32 -2.32
C TRP A 98 6.67 -3.85 -2.43
N ARG A 99 6.59 -4.38 -3.66
CA ARG A 99 6.65 -5.83 -3.95
C ARG A 99 8.09 -6.35 -4.05
N GLN A 100 9.07 -5.46 -4.16
CA GLN A 100 10.49 -5.81 -4.08
C GLN A 100 10.99 -5.98 -2.64
N ARG A 101 10.09 -6.06 -1.66
CA ARG A 101 10.45 -6.15 -0.24
C ARG A 101 9.86 -7.38 0.42
N ARG A 102 10.68 -8.03 1.24
CA ARG A 102 10.24 -9.11 2.11
C ARG A 102 9.60 -8.51 3.34
N ARG A 103 8.36 -8.94 3.57
CA ARG A 103 7.70 -8.81 4.87
C ARG A 103 8.34 -9.85 5.80
N PRO A 104 8.65 -9.49 7.06
CA PRO A 104 9.17 -10.47 8.00
C PRO A 104 8.20 -11.65 8.12
N TYR A 105 8.59 -12.81 7.60
CA TYR A 105 7.89 -14.07 7.82
C TYR A 105 8.20 -14.51 9.25
N PHE A 106 7.16 -14.81 10.04
CA PHE A 106 7.34 -15.52 11.31
C PHE A 106 7.49 -17.01 10.99
N GLY A 107 8.65 -17.38 10.44
CA GLY A 107 9.01 -18.74 10.06
C GLY A 107 10.43 -19.13 10.45
N ASP A 108 11.32 -18.16 10.74
CA ASP A 108 12.57 -18.42 11.44
C ASP A 108 12.33 -18.25 12.95
N GLY A 109 11.86 -19.32 13.59
CA GLY A 109 12.14 -19.49 15.01
C GLY A 109 13.65 -19.69 15.18
N ILE A 110 14.20 -19.27 16.33
CA ILE A 110 15.08 -20.05 17.23
C ILE A 110 15.44 -19.14 18.41
N GLY A 111 15.26 -19.64 19.64
CA GLY A 111 15.89 -19.13 20.85
C GLY A 111 15.01 -19.15 22.08
#